data_AF-A0A382A4Y9-F1
#
_entry.id   AF-A0A382A4Y9-F1
#
_cell.length_a   1.000
_cell.length_b   1.000
_cell.length_c   1.000
_cell.angle_alpha   90.00
_cell.angle_beta   90.00
_cell.angle_gamma   90.00
#
_symmetry.space_group_name_H-M   'P 1'
#
loop_
_entity.id
_entity.type
_entity.pdbx_description
1 polymer ?
#
loop_
_entity_poly.entity_id
_entity_poly.type
_entity_poly.pdbx_seq_one_letter_code
_entity_poly.pdbx_strand_id
1 'polypeptide(L)'
;MTKKGRSGSRQLLLQTLYQYQLNGDGFDVLFSQSKQTKEFARIDQAHFKCLLQEILKDPDKLDKISSKHSDRPSEQLDPIERAIIWIGLIELLSHEDTPA
;
A
#
# COMPACT_ATOMS: atom_id res chain seq x y z
N MET A 1 -0.66 18.50 6.51
CA MET A 1 -0.97 17.43 7.49
C MET A 1 0.34 16.88 8.03
N THR A 2 0.43 16.59 9.33
CA THR A 2 1.71 16.39 10.02
C THR A 2 2.39 15.06 9.62
N LYS A 3 3.72 15.08 9.46
CA LYS A 3 4.66 13.94 9.23
C LYS A 3 4.21 12.58 9.82
N LYS A 4 3.62 12.62 11.01
CA LYS A 4 3.27 11.45 11.83
C LYS A 4 2.07 10.66 11.27
N GLY A 5 1.08 11.34 10.68
CA GLY A 5 -0.13 10.68 10.13
C GLY A 5 0.15 9.85 8.88
N ARG A 6 1.05 10.33 8.01
CA ARG A 6 1.48 9.62 6.79
C ARG A 6 2.30 8.36 7.10
N SER A 7 3.23 8.45 8.05
CA SER A 7 4.02 7.29 8.48
C SER A 7 3.13 6.16 9.03
N GLY A 8 2.17 6.50 9.90
CA GLY A 8 1.22 5.52 10.43
C GLY A 8 0.31 4.94 9.34
N SER A 9 -0.06 5.75 8.33
CA SER A 9 -0.86 5.27 7.19
C SER A 9 -0.13 4.19 6.41
N ARG A 10 1.17 4.38 6.13
CA ARG A 10 2.00 3.37 5.45
C ARG A 10 2.15 2.10 6.28
N GLN A 11 2.28 2.21 7.60
CA GLN A 11 2.38 1.03 8.48
C GLN A 11 1.09 0.19 8.45
N LEU A 12 -0.08 0.83 8.59
CA LEU A 12 -1.36 0.12 8.51
C LEU A 12 -1.60 -0.43 7.10
N LEU A 13 -1.19 0.32 6.07
CA LEU A 13 -1.32 -0.11 4.68
C LEU A 13 -0.47 -1.33 4.38
N LEU A 14 0.76 -1.40 4.90
CA LEU A 14 1.62 -2.58 4.77
C LEU A 14 0.94 -3.84 5.33
N GLN A 15 0.35 -3.75 6.52
CA GLN A 15 -0.39 -4.86 7.14
C GLN A 15 -1.60 -5.27 6.29
N THR A 16 -2.34 -4.28 5.78
CA THR A 16 -3.53 -4.51 4.95
C THR A 16 -3.16 -5.18 3.62
N LEU A 17 -2.07 -4.75 2.98
CA LEU A 17 -1.57 -5.35 1.74
C LEU A 17 -0.96 -6.74 1.96
N TYR A 18 -0.37 -7.00 3.12
CA TYR A 18 0.05 -8.34 3.49
C TYR A 18 -1.16 -9.29 3.56
N GLN A 19 -2.23 -8.88 4.24
CA GLN A 19 -3.48 -9.64 4.28
C GLN A 19 -4.08 -9.85 2.89
N TYR A 20 -4.12 -8.80 2.06
CA TYR A 20 -4.57 -8.89 0.68
C TYR A 20 -3.84 -10.00 -0.10
N GLN A 21 -2.52 -10.06 0.02
CA GLN A 21 -1.70 -11.03 -0.71
C GLN A 21 -1.89 -12.48 -0.23
N LEU A 22 -2.28 -12.69 1.02
CA LEU A 22 -2.56 -14.02 1.56
C LEU A 22 -3.99 -14.49 1.29
N ASN A 23 -4.96 -13.59 1.42
CA ASN A 23 -6.38 -13.94 1.44
C ASN A 23 -7.11 -13.59 0.13
N GLY A 24 -6.57 -12.67 -0.67
CA GLY A 24 -7.21 -12.17 -1.89
C GLY A 24 -8.45 -11.30 -1.66
N ASP A 25 -8.63 -10.78 -0.44
CA ASP A 25 -9.78 -9.96 -0.07
C ASP A 25 -9.87 -8.66 -0.91
N GLY A 26 -11.08 -8.24 -1.27
CA GLY A 26 -11.29 -7.00 -2.02
C GLY A 26 -11.17 -5.72 -1.18
N PHE A 27 -11.14 -4.57 -1.86
CA PHE A 27 -11.03 -3.24 -1.23
C PHE A 27 -12.03 -3.03 -0.08
N ASP A 28 -13.32 -3.32 -0.28
CA ASP A 28 -14.36 -3.04 0.72
C ASP A 28 -14.15 -3.84 2.02
N VAL A 29 -13.74 -5.11 1.89
CA VAL A 29 -13.47 -5.99 3.03
C VAL A 29 -12.26 -5.47 3.80
N LEU A 30 -11.14 -5.26 3.10
CA LEU A 30 -9.90 -4.78 3.69
C LEU A 30 -10.09 -3.42 4.34
N PHE A 31 -10.72 -2.46 3.66
CA PHE A 31 -10.97 -1.12 4.18
C PHE A 31 -11.88 -1.15 5.43
N SER A 32 -12.93 -1.98 5.42
CA SER A 32 -13.82 -2.15 6.57
C SER A 32 -13.09 -2.75 7.78
N GLN A 33 -12.21 -3.73 7.57
CA GLN A 33 -11.40 -4.32 8.63
C GLN A 33 -10.37 -3.33 9.17
N SER A 34 -9.66 -2.60 8.31
CA SER A 34 -8.71 -1.56 8.72
C SER A 34 -9.39 -0.52 9.60
N LYS A 35 -10.64 -0.11 9.28
CA LYS A 35 -11.42 0.85 10.07
C LYS A 35 -11.72 0.40 11.51
N GLN A 36 -11.71 -0.91 11.77
CA GLN A 36 -11.96 -1.45 13.11
C GLN A 36 -10.71 -1.44 13.99
N THR A 37 -9.53 -1.19 13.42
CA THR A 37 -8.27 -1.09 14.18
C THR A 37 -8.17 0.23 14.95
N LYS A 38 -7.45 0.23 16.07
CA LYS A 38 -7.22 1.45 16.87
C LYS A 38 -6.28 2.41 16.15
N GLU A 39 -5.40 1.86 15.32
CA GLU A 39 -4.41 2.53 14.50
C GLU A 39 -5.09 3.45 13.49
N PHE A 40 -6.19 3.00 12.85
CA PHE A 40 -6.90 3.77 11.82
C PHE A 40 -7.39 5.14 12.30
N ALA A 41 -7.73 5.28 13.59
CA ALA A 41 -8.13 6.56 14.16
C ALA A 41 -6.97 7.57 14.30
N ARG A 42 -5.71 7.13 14.16
CA ARG A 42 -4.49 7.92 14.41
C ARG A 42 -3.70 8.25 13.14
N ILE A 43 -4.19 7.80 11.98
CA ILE A 43 -3.50 7.96 10.69
C ILE A 43 -4.22 8.96 9.79
N ASP A 44 -3.57 9.27 8.67
CA ASP A 44 -4.21 9.98 7.56
C ASP A 44 -5.13 9.01 6.79
N GLN A 45 -6.40 8.98 7.19
CA GLN A 45 -7.39 8.05 6.64
C GLN A 45 -7.65 8.28 5.14
N ALA A 46 -7.56 9.52 4.67
CA ALA A 46 -7.78 9.86 3.27
C ALA A 46 -6.61 9.34 2.43
N HIS A 47 -5.39 9.56 2.88
CA HIS A 47 -4.19 9.05 2.23
C HIS A 47 -4.15 7.51 2.23
N PHE A 48 -4.45 6.86 3.36
CA PHE A 48 -4.58 5.40 3.42
C PHE A 48 -5.60 4.85 2.42
N LYS A 49 -6.80 5.45 2.38
CA LYS A 49 -7.86 5.03 1.45
C LYS A 49 -7.41 5.19 0.00
N CYS A 50 -6.80 6.33 -0.33
CA CYS A 50 -6.30 6.62 -1.67
C CYS A 50 -5.27 5.57 -2.12
N LEU A 51 -4.24 5.33 -1.31
CA LEU A 51 -3.19 4.36 -1.64
C LEU A 51 -3.74 2.93 -1.75
N LEU A 52 -4.60 2.50 -0.82
CA LEU A 52 -5.21 1.17 -0.89
C LEU A 52 -6.02 0.99 -2.17
N GLN A 53 -6.81 2.00 -2.56
CA GLN A 53 -7.64 1.95 -3.75
C GLN A 53 -6.79 1.90 -5.03
N GLU A 54 -5.75 2.75 -5.14
CA GLU A 54 -4.89 2.80 -6.32
C GLU A 54 -4.05 1.52 -6.48
N ILE A 55 -3.57 0.94 -5.37
CA ILE A 55 -2.82 -0.33 -5.41
C ILE A 55 -3.73 -1.49 -5.86
N LEU A 56 -4.92 -1.62 -5.28
CA LEU A 56 -5.83 -2.73 -5.59
C LEU A 56 -6.53 -2.60 -6.96
N LYS A 57 -6.42 -1.45 -7.62
CA LYS A 57 -6.98 -1.23 -8.95
C LYS A 57 -6.30 -2.08 -10.03
N ASP A 58 -4.97 -2.19 -9.96
CA ASP A 58 -4.17 -2.94 -10.94
C ASP A 58 -2.81 -3.37 -10.33
N PRO A 59 -2.81 -4.35 -9.41
CA PRO A 59 -1.58 -4.84 -8.78
C PRO A 59 -0.64 -5.51 -9.79
N ASP A 60 -1.17 -6.16 -10.82
CA ASP A 60 -0.39 -6.79 -11.90
C ASP A 60 0.44 -5.76 -12.67
N LYS A 61 -0.12 -4.57 -12.93
CA LYS A 61 0.64 -3.46 -13.52
C LYS A 61 1.76 -2.99 -12.61
N LEU A 62 1.55 -2.92 -11.30
CA LEU A 62 2.60 -2.55 -10.35
C LEU A 62 3.73 -3.59 -10.33
N ASP A 63 3.41 -4.88 -10.37
CA ASP A 63 4.40 -5.95 -10.46
C ASP A 63 5.19 -5.90 -11.78
N LYS A 64 4.55 -5.57 -12.90
CA LYS A 64 5.23 -5.37 -14.20
C LYS A 64 6.18 -4.18 -14.16
N ILE A 65 5.77 -3.06 -13.56
CA ILE A 65 6.62 -1.88 -13.41
C ILE A 65 7.82 -2.23 -12.51
N SER A 66 7.58 -2.89 -11.38
CA SER A 66 8.64 -3.34 -10.47
C SER A 66 9.65 -4.26 -11.17
N SER A 67 9.17 -5.28 -11.88
CA SER A 67 10.02 -6.26 -12.58
C SER A 67 10.86 -5.64 -13.70
N LYS A 68 10.43 -4.52 -14.30
CA LYS A 68 11.22 -3.79 -15.30
C LYS A 68 12.47 -3.13 -14.69
N HIS A 69 12.44 -2.83 -13.40
CA HIS A 69 13.48 -2.07 -12.70
C HIS A 69 14.25 -2.92 -11.67
N SER A 70 13.99 -4.23 -11.61
CA SER A 70 14.63 -5.16 -10.68
C SER A 70 15.17 -6.37 -11.45
N ASP A 71 16.40 -6.81 -11.14
CA ASP A 71 16.97 -8.05 -11.69
C ASP A 71 16.30 -9.33 -11.16
N ARG A 72 15.34 -9.18 -10.23
CA ARG A 72 14.56 -10.27 -9.63
C ARG A 72 13.09 -10.18 -10.07
N PRO A 73 12.46 -11.27 -10.54
CA PRO A 73 11.04 -11.29 -10.84
C PRO A 73 10.20 -11.08 -9.57
N SER A 74 9.01 -10.47 -9.71
CA SER A 74 8.09 -10.19 -8.59
C SER A 74 7.69 -11.45 -7.80
N GLU A 75 7.75 -12.62 -8.42
CA GLU A 75 7.47 -13.94 -7.83
C GLU A 75 8.50 -14.36 -6.77
N GLN A 76 9.68 -13.73 -6.73
CA GLN A 76 10.72 -13.99 -5.73
C GLN A 76 10.68 -13.02 -4.55
N LEU A 77 9.79 -12.03 -4.58
CA LEU A 77 9.65 -11.06 -3.49
C LEU A 77 8.74 -11.64 -2.40
N ASP A 78 9.17 -11.51 -1.15
CA ASP A 78 8.28 -11.77 -0.02
C ASP A 78 7.09 -10.79 -0.04
N PRO A 79 5.89 -11.18 0.43
CA PRO A 79 4.72 -10.29 0.44
C PRO A 79 4.96 -8.93 1.10
N ILE A 80 5.84 -8.84 2.09
CA ILE A 80 6.21 -7.57 2.73
C ILE A 80 7.02 -6.71 1.77
N GLU A 81 8.04 -7.26 1.11
CA GLU A 81 8.86 -6.53 0.14
C GLU A 81 8.01 -6.03 -1.02
N ARG A 82 7.14 -6.88 -1.57
CA ARG A 82 6.23 -6.53 -2.66
C ARG A 82 5.29 -5.40 -2.26
N ALA A 83 4.71 -5.44 -1.07
CA ALA A 83 3.84 -4.38 -0.56
C ALA A 83 4.59 -3.04 -0.40
N ILE A 84 5.83 -3.06 0.11
CA ILE A 84 6.66 -1.84 0.22
C ILE A 84 6.89 -1.22 -1.15
N ILE A 85 7.20 -2.04 -2.15
CA ILE A 85 7.41 -1.57 -3.53
C ILE A 85 6.13 -0.97 -4.11
N TRP A 86 4.97 -1.63 -3.96
CA TRP A 86 3.70 -1.09 -4.44
C TRP A 86 3.36 0.28 -3.84
N ILE A 87 3.56 0.43 -2.52
CA ILE A 87 3.36 1.70 -1.82
C ILE A 87 4.27 2.78 -2.42
N GLY A 88 5.57 2.50 -2.53
CA GLY A 88 6.53 3.46 -3.09
C GLY A 88 6.26 3.82 -4.55
N LEU A 89 5.85 2.85 -5.38
CA LEU A 89 5.50 3.08 -6.78
C LEU A 89 4.29 4.01 -6.92
N ILE A 90 3.22 3.77 -6.17
CA ILE A 90 2.02 4.62 -6.23
C ILE A 90 2.31 6.03 -5.69
N GLU A 91 3.07 6.15 -4.60
CA GLU A 91 3.48 7.47 -4.07
C GLU A 91 4.31 8.25 -5.12
N LEU A 92 5.23 7.58 -5.81
CA LEU A 92 6.06 8.21 -6.85
C LEU A 92 5.25 8.58 -8.11
N LEU A 93 4.38 7.69 -8.57
CA LEU A 93 3.54 7.91 -9.76
C LEU A 93 2.52 9.02 -9.55
N SER A 94 2.00 9.17 -8.33
CA SER A 94 0.98 10.17 -7.99
C SER A 94 1.53 11.60 -7.93
N HIS A 95 2.86 11.81 -8.06
CA HIS A 95 3.51 13.12 -8.03
C HIS A 95 3.10 14.02 -6.85
N GLU A 96 2.67 13.43 -5.73
CA GLU A 96 2.47 14.17 -4.49
C GLU A 96 3.85 14.41 -3.86
N ASP A 97 4.46 15.53 -4.25
CA ASP A 97 5.52 16.29 -3.58
C ASP A 97 6.06 15.60 -2.32
N THR A 98 7.04 14.70 -2.50
CA THR A 98 7.57 13.91 -1.38
C THR A 98 8.82 14.60 -0.83
N PRO A 99 8.65 15.38 0.26
CA PRO A 99 9.30 14.98 1.49
C PRO A 99 8.35 14.98 2.70
N ALA A 100 8.71 14.14 3.67
CA ALA A 100 7.93 13.71 4.83
C ALA A 100 7.18 14.83 5.57
#